data_AF-A0A7S2G5W0-F1
#
_entry.id   AF-A0A7S2G5W0-F1
#
_cell.length_a   1.000
_cell.length_b   1.000
_cell.length_c   1.000
_cell.angle_alpha   90.00
_cell.angle_beta   90.00
_cell.angle_gamma   90.00
#
_symmetry.space_group_name_H-M   'P 1'
#
loop_
_entity.id
_entity.type
_entity.pdbx_description
1 polymer ?
#
loop_
_entity_poly.entity_id
_entity_poly.type
_entity_poly.pdbx_seq_one_letter_code
_entity_poly.pdbx_strand_id
1 'polypeptide(L)'
;AGIECVAGGAGVAIDDLARCRGNSDVFAVGDCAAGVPRLTHVAGEMAKVVVQNALFDDAWKISSLVVPAVMYTDPEYATVGLHAAGVAERAGVDVDVYRTGLEHNDRAILEGTDDRGFCKILCRKGTDEIVGATLVAERAGEMINEISLAMKSGVGLRAVGRNIHAYPTTSEAVMGCGIQFINSRWEHLSRD
;
A
#
# COMPACT_ATOMS: atom_id res chain seq x y z
N ALA A 1 36.45 0.95 2.99
CA ALA A 1 35.45 0.21 3.78
C ALA A 1 34.87 -1.02 3.06
N GLY A 2 35.17 -1.26 1.77
CA GLY A 2 34.60 -2.40 1.04
C GLY A 2 33.10 -2.26 0.76
N ILE A 3 32.57 -1.04 0.74
CA ILE A 3 31.14 -0.75 0.49
C ILE A 3 30.98 -0.42 -0.98
N GLU A 4 30.06 -1.11 -1.64
CA GLU A 4 29.73 -0.87 -3.04
C GLU A 4 28.60 0.18 -3.19
N CYS A 5 28.71 1.00 -4.22
CA CYS A 5 27.66 1.95 -4.62
C CYS A 5 27.12 1.56 -6.00
N VAL A 6 25.81 1.76 -6.20
CA VAL A 6 25.20 1.60 -7.52
C VAL A 6 25.68 2.71 -8.45
N ALA A 7 26.01 2.35 -9.70
CA ALA A 7 26.48 3.28 -10.71
C ALA A 7 25.51 4.47 -10.90
N GLY A 8 26.07 5.64 -11.24
CA GLY A 8 25.27 6.86 -11.46
C GLY A 8 24.78 7.56 -10.19
N GLY A 9 25.29 7.21 -9.01
CA GLY A 9 24.95 7.88 -7.76
C GLY A 9 23.59 7.50 -7.19
N ALA A 10 23.06 6.32 -7.56
CA ALA A 10 21.75 5.84 -7.13
C ALA A 10 21.69 5.41 -5.64
N GLY A 11 22.84 5.34 -4.96
CA GLY A 11 22.95 5.05 -3.53
C GLY A 11 23.92 3.89 -3.24
N VAL A 12 24.00 3.52 -1.96
CA VAL A 12 24.74 2.36 -1.46
C VAL A 12 24.00 1.09 -1.87
N ALA A 13 24.73 0.13 -2.47
CA ALA A 13 24.15 -1.15 -2.82
C ALA A 13 23.94 -1.99 -1.56
N ILE A 14 22.72 -2.46 -1.33
CA ILE A 14 22.37 -3.29 -0.18
C ILE A 14 21.78 -4.64 -0.59
N ASP A 15 21.78 -5.59 0.34
CA ASP A 15 20.96 -6.79 0.25
C ASP A 15 19.60 -6.60 0.92
N ASP A 16 18.77 -7.65 0.84
CA ASP A 16 17.40 -7.61 1.36
C ASP A 16 17.33 -7.55 2.90
N LEU A 17 18.46 -7.80 3.58
CA LEU A 17 18.61 -7.67 5.03
C LEU A 17 19.22 -6.31 5.43
N ALA A 18 19.30 -5.37 4.48
CA ALA A 18 19.89 -4.04 4.61
C ALA A 18 21.43 -4.00 4.75
N ARG A 19 22.15 -5.10 4.50
CA ARG A 19 23.62 -5.16 4.57
C ARG A 19 24.23 -4.58 3.30
N CYS A 20 25.30 -3.82 3.45
CA CYS A 20 26.08 -3.28 2.33
C CYS A 20 26.70 -4.40 1.50
N ARG A 21 26.60 -4.30 0.18
CA ARG A 21 27.33 -5.19 -0.73
C ARG A 21 28.84 -4.90 -0.60
N GLY A 22 29.64 -5.96 -0.61
CA GLY A 22 31.08 -5.93 -0.37
C GLY A 22 31.51 -5.96 1.11
N ASN A 23 30.61 -5.67 2.06
CA ASN A 23 30.87 -5.76 3.50
C ASN A 23 29.60 -6.01 4.32
N SER A 24 29.41 -7.26 4.77
CA SER A 24 28.22 -7.69 5.52
C SER A 24 28.13 -7.14 6.96
N ASP A 25 29.21 -6.55 7.48
CA ASP A 25 29.23 -5.98 8.84
C ASP A 25 28.74 -4.52 8.86
N VAL A 26 28.48 -3.94 7.68
CA VAL A 26 27.99 -2.57 7.53
C VAL A 26 26.59 -2.60 6.93
N PHE A 27 25.73 -1.72 7.43
CA PHE A 27 24.35 -1.57 6.95
C PHE A 27 24.14 -0.17 6.39
N ALA A 28 23.17 -0.03 5.48
CA ALA A 28 22.72 1.27 4.97
C ALA A 28 21.19 1.32 4.92
N VAL A 29 20.63 2.47 5.32
CA VAL A 29 19.18 2.66 5.47
C VAL A 29 18.73 4.03 5.00
N GLY A 30 17.45 4.14 4.64
CA GLY A 30 16.85 5.40 4.19
C GLY A 30 17.41 5.86 2.86
N ASP A 31 17.44 7.18 2.66
CA ASP A 31 17.68 7.80 1.35
C ASP A 31 19.06 7.52 0.73
N CYS A 32 20.03 7.06 1.53
CA CYS A 32 21.34 6.68 1.01
C CYS A 32 21.35 5.29 0.38
N ALA A 33 20.40 4.42 0.72
CA ALA A 33 20.33 3.07 0.18
C ALA A 33 19.70 3.06 -1.22
N ALA A 34 20.28 2.28 -2.12
CA ALA A 34 19.77 2.14 -3.48
C ALA A 34 18.56 1.20 -3.52
N GLY A 35 17.61 1.47 -4.42
CA GLY A 35 16.49 0.55 -4.70
C GLY A 35 15.35 0.57 -3.68
N VAL A 36 15.37 1.49 -2.71
CA VAL A 36 14.29 1.67 -1.73
C VAL A 36 13.57 3.01 -1.92
N PRO A 37 12.26 3.11 -1.61
CA PRO A 37 11.55 4.39 -1.65
C PRO A 37 12.16 5.39 -0.66
N ARG A 38 12.34 6.64 -1.11
CA ARG A 38 12.86 7.75 -0.29
C ARG A 38 11.73 8.40 0.51
N LEU A 39 11.32 7.72 1.57
CA LEU A 39 10.23 8.13 2.44
C LEU A 39 10.66 8.01 3.90
N THR A 40 10.28 8.98 4.73
CA THR A 40 10.68 9.04 6.14
C THR A 40 10.31 7.78 6.92
N HIS A 41 9.11 7.26 6.72
CA HIS A 41 8.65 6.02 7.38
C HIS A 41 9.36 4.77 6.85
N VAL A 42 9.83 4.76 5.60
CA VAL A 42 10.66 3.67 5.07
C VAL A 42 12.04 3.68 5.75
N ALA A 43 12.67 4.85 5.88
CA ALA A 43 13.94 4.98 6.61
C ALA A 43 13.80 4.51 8.07
N GLY A 44 12.72 4.90 8.75
CA GLY A 44 12.43 4.46 10.12
C GLY A 44 12.19 2.95 10.24
N GLU A 45 11.49 2.33 9.29
CA GLU A 45 11.27 0.88 9.29
C GLU A 45 12.53 0.09 8.94
N MET A 46 13.33 0.56 7.98
CA MET A 46 14.63 -0.04 7.67
C MET A 46 15.58 -0.01 8.88
N ALA A 47 15.53 1.04 9.71
CA ALA A 47 16.30 1.07 10.94
C ALA A 47 15.90 -0.07 11.90
N LYS A 48 14.61 -0.42 12.00
CA LYS A 48 14.15 -1.58 12.79
C LYS A 48 14.65 -2.89 12.20
N VAL A 49 14.61 -3.03 10.87
CA VAL A 49 15.17 -4.20 10.17
C VAL A 49 16.65 -4.38 10.50
N VAL A 50 17.44 -3.31 10.45
CA VAL A 50 18.87 -3.35 10.80
C VAL A 50 19.08 -3.75 12.25
N VAL A 51 18.36 -3.13 13.20
CA VAL A 51 18.50 -3.45 14.63
C VAL A 51 18.19 -4.92 14.88
N GLN A 52 17.13 -5.46 14.27
CA GLN A 52 16.74 -6.86 14.43
C GLN A 52 17.79 -7.82 13.86
N ASN A 53 18.18 -7.59 12.61
CA ASN A 53 19.11 -8.48 11.91
C ASN A 53 20.53 -8.40 12.53
N ALA A 54 20.95 -7.23 13.03
CA ALA A 54 22.30 -7.05 13.59
C ALA A 54 22.44 -7.56 15.03
N LEU A 55 21.39 -7.45 15.85
CA LEU A 55 21.48 -7.77 17.29
C LEU A 55 20.88 -9.13 17.65
N PHE A 56 19.95 -9.65 16.85
CA PHE A 56 19.16 -10.82 17.22
C PHE A 56 19.25 -11.96 16.19
N ASP A 57 20.09 -11.81 15.15
CA ASP A 57 20.25 -12.79 14.06
C ASP A 57 18.91 -13.15 13.37
N ASP A 58 17.99 -12.19 13.37
CA ASP A 58 16.74 -12.25 12.65
C ASP A 58 16.97 -12.11 11.14
N ALA A 59 15.94 -12.44 10.35
CA ALA A 59 15.99 -12.34 8.88
C ALA A 59 14.87 -11.46 8.34
N TRP A 60 14.70 -10.26 8.92
CA TRP A 60 13.71 -9.29 8.48
C TRP A 60 14.12 -8.74 7.10
N LYS A 61 13.18 -8.78 6.16
CA LYS A 61 13.43 -8.46 4.75
C LYS A 61 12.79 -7.15 4.36
N ILE A 62 13.55 -6.30 3.67
CA ILE A 62 13.05 -5.05 3.08
C ILE A 62 11.97 -5.35 2.03
N SER A 63 12.12 -6.43 1.26
CA SER A 63 11.13 -6.84 0.25
C SER A 63 9.77 -7.23 0.83
N SER A 64 9.68 -7.44 2.15
CA SER A 64 8.43 -7.76 2.85
C SER A 64 7.66 -6.53 3.33
N LEU A 65 8.20 -5.34 3.11
CA LEU A 65 7.58 -4.08 3.52
C LEU A 65 6.38 -3.76 2.62
N VAL A 66 5.28 -3.40 3.25
CA VAL A 66 4.12 -2.80 2.57
C VAL A 66 4.21 -1.30 2.83
N VAL A 67 4.55 -0.54 1.79
CA VAL A 67 4.90 0.88 1.92
C VAL A 67 3.75 1.74 1.39
N PRO A 68 2.98 2.41 2.26
CA PRO A 68 2.07 3.45 1.81
C PRO A 68 2.87 4.69 1.38
N ALA A 69 2.36 5.44 0.41
CA ALA A 69 2.93 6.71 -0.04
C ALA A 69 1.82 7.74 -0.19
N VAL A 70 2.05 8.96 0.29
CA VAL A 70 1.05 10.03 0.34
C VAL A 70 1.64 11.32 -0.23
N MET A 71 0.88 11.98 -1.09
CA MET A 71 1.07 13.38 -1.45
C MET A 71 -0.01 14.21 -0.75
N TYR A 72 0.42 15.12 0.12
CA TYR A 72 -0.46 15.96 0.94
C TYR A 72 -0.97 17.18 0.17
N THR A 73 -1.50 16.94 -1.02
CA THR A 73 -2.27 17.93 -1.79
C THR A 73 -3.67 18.10 -1.21
N ASP A 74 -4.48 18.98 -1.80
CA ASP A 74 -5.90 19.13 -1.49
C ASP A 74 -6.75 18.76 -2.72
N PRO A 75 -7.47 17.62 -2.72
CA PRO A 75 -7.46 16.55 -1.72
C PRO A 75 -6.14 15.75 -1.69
N GLU A 76 -5.92 14.96 -0.64
CA GLU A 76 -4.73 14.11 -0.52
C GLU A 76 -4.77 12.97 -1.55
N TYR A 77 -3.59 12.58 -2.05
CA TYR A 77 -3.42 11.41 -2.91
C TYR A 77 -2.59 10.36 -2.17
N ALA A 78 -3.17 9.19 -1.88
CA ALA A 78 -2.51 8.11 -1.16
C ALA A 78 -2.51 6.81 -1.97
N THR A 79 -1.43 6.04 -1.87
CA THR A 79 -1.26 4.76 -2.58
C THR A 79 -0.55 3.73 -1.72
N VAL A 80 -0.78 2.46 -2.02
CA VAL A 80 -0.02 1.32 -1.47
C VAL A 80 0.00 0.20 -2.50
N GLY A 81 1.14 -0.49 -2.63
CA GLY A 81 1.30 -1.57 -3.62
C GLY A 81 1.07 -1.12 -5.07
N LEU A 82 0.37 -1.95 -5.83
CA LEU A 82 -0.01 -1.65 -7.22
C LEU A 82 -1.10 -0.54 -7.23
N HIS A 83 -0.79 0.61 -7.85
CA HIS A 83 -1.66 1.80 -7.80
C HIS A 83 -2.26 2.18 -9.16
N ALA A 84 -1.71 1.68 -10.27
CA ALA A 84 -2.29 1.85 -11.60
C ALA A 84 -2.45 0.50 -12.30
N ALA A 85 -3.55 0.31 -13.03
CA ALA A 85 -3.79 -0.91 -13.80
C ALA A 85 -2.65 -1.17 -14.80
N GLY A 86 -2.13 -0.13 -15.46
CA GLY A 86 -0.95 -0.26 -16.31
C GLY A 86 0.35 -0.63 -15.57
N VAL A 87 0.44 -0.40 -14.25
CA VAL A 87 1.55 -0.93 -13.43
C VAL A 87 1.34 -2.42 -13.16
N ALA A 88 0.10 -2.85 -12.90
CA ALA A 88 -0.24 -4.27 -12.74
C ALA A 88 0.02 -5.07 -14.02
N GLU A 89 -0.37 -4.54 -15.19
CA GLU A 89 -0.08 -5.12 -16.50
C GLU A 89 1.42 -5.27 -16.75
N ARG A 90 2.20 -4.21 -16.48
CA ARG A 90 3.67 -4.26 -16.59
C ARG A 90 4.30 -5.25 -15.60
N ALA A 91 3.66 -5.48 -14.46
CA ALA A 91 4.07 -6.47 -13.47
C ALA A 91 3.59 -7.89 -13.80
N GLY A 92 2.82 -8.09 -14.89
CA GLY A 92 2.24 -9.39 -15.25
C GLY A 92 1.21 -9.89 -14.24
N VAL A 93 0.53 -8.98 -13.53
CA VAL A 93 -0.49 -9.32 -12.53
C VAL A 93 -1.87 -8.98 -13.06
N ASP A 94 -2.68 -10.00 -13.33
CA ASP A 94 -4.10 -9.84 -13.63
C ASP A 94 -4.85 -9.39 -12.37
N VAL A 95 -5.67 -8.35 -12.50
CA VAL A 95 -6.39 -7.74 -11.38
C VAL A 95 -7.87 -7.51 -11.66
N ASP A 96 -8.68 -7.66 -10.63
CA ASP A 96 -10.04 -7.13 -10.55
C ASP A 96 -10.00 -5.73 -9.91
N VAL A 97 -10.78 -4.78 -10.44
CA VAL A 97 -10.76 -3.37 -10.00
C VAL A 97 -12.09 -3.01 -9.34
N TYR A 98 -12.01 -2.51 -8.11
CA TYR A 98 -13.16 -2.01 -7.36
C TYR A 98 -12.95 -0.52 -7.09
N ARG A 99 -13.98 0.30 -7.33
CA ARG A 99 -13.88 1.75 -7.21
C ARG A 99 -15.17 2.35 -6.67
N THR A 100 -15.04 3.05 -5.55
CA THR A 100 -16.12 3.81 -4.92
C THR A 100 -15.77 5.29 -4.98
N GLY A 101 -16.66 6.11 -5.53
CA GLY A 101 -16.52 7.56 -5.46
C GLY A 101 -17.05 8.13 -4.14
N LEU A 102 -16.93 9.44 -3.95
CA LEU A 102 -17.36 10.12 -2.71
C LEU A 102 -18.73 10.82 -2.86
N GLU A 103 -19.35 10.75 -4.03
CA GLU A 103 -20.59 11.48 -4.37
C GLU A 103 -21.81 11.08 -3.52
N HIS A 104 -21.75 9.91 -2.87
CA HIS A 104 -22.79 9.39 -1.97
C HIS A 104 -22.25 9.16 -0.55
N ASN A 105 -21.09 9.71 -0.21
CA ASN A 105 -20.52 9.59 1.12
C ASN A 105 -20.98 10.76 2.01
N ASP A 106 -21.78 10.47 3.03
CA ASP A 106 -22.40 11.50 3.88
C ASP A 106 -21.37 12.40 4.58
N ARG A 107 -20.19 11.86 4.97
CA ARG A 107 -19.11 12.66 5.54
C ARG A 107 -18.56 13.66 4.51
N ALA A 108 -18.25 13.22 3.30
CA ALA A 108 -17.75 14.07 2.22
C ALA A 108 -18.78 15.13 1.80
N ILE A 109 -20.07 14.78 1.77
CA ILE A 109 -21.17 15.72 1.48
C ILE A 109 -21.24 16.81 2.55
N LEU A 110 -21.13 16.44 3.83
CA LEU A 110 -21.12 17.40 4.94
C LEU A 110 -19.93 18.36 4.87
N GLU A 111 -18.80 17.91 4.32
CA GLU A 111 -17.56 18.68 4.18
C GLU A 111 -17.46 19.42 2.81
N GLY A 112 -18.38 19.18 1.88
CA GLY A 112 -18.37 19.79 0.54
C GLY A 112 -17.22 19.27 -0.34
N THR A 113 -16.86 18.00 -0.18
CA THR A 113 -15.76 17.33 -0.90
C THR A 113 -16.21 16.07 -1.65
N ASP A 114 -17.52 15.84 -1.73
CA ASP A 114 -18.15 14.69 -2.40
C ASP A 114 -17.88 14.63 -3.91
N ASP A 115 -17.56 15.76 -4.55
CA ASP A 115 -17.24 15.86 -5.97
C ASP A 115 -15.76 15.59 -6.32
N ARG A 116 -14.89 15.47 -5.31
CA ARG A 116 -13.42 15.50 -5.46
C ARG A 116 -12.72 14.29 -4.85
N GLY A 117 -13.15 13.07 -5.19
CA GLY A 117 -12.41 11.91 -4.70
C GLY A 117 -12.92 10.54 -5.12
N PHE A 118 -12.15 9.52 -4.74
CA PHE A 118 -12.50 8.12 -4.85
C PHE A 118 -11.56 7.24 -4.02
N CYS A 119 -12.04 6.05 -3.69
CA CYS A 119 -11.22 4.90 -3.31
C CYS A 119 -11.20 3.90 -4.46
N LYS A 120 -10.02 3.38 -4.80
CA LYS A 120 -9.84 2.32 -5.79
C LYS A 120 -8.95 1.24 -5.22
N ILE A 121 -9.42 0.00 -5.21
CA ILE A 121 -8.69 -1.17 -4.71
C ILE A 121 -8.53 -2.19 -5.82
N LEU A 122 -7.32 -2.74 -5.94
CA LEU A 122 -6.97 -3.80 -6.89
C LEU A 122 -6.86 -5.12 -6.12
N CYS A 123 -7.61 -6.12 -6.55
CA CYS A 123 -7.46 -7.50 -6.08
C CYS A 123 -6.81 -8.35 -7.16
N ARG A 124 -6.04 -9.37 -6.79
CA ARG A 124 -5.61 -10.39 -7.75
C ARG A 124 -6.85 -11.03 -8.36
N LYS A 125 -6.86 -11.16 -9.69
CA LYS A 125 -8.01 -11.63 -10.44
C LYS A 125 -8.54 -12.96 -9.90
N GLY A 126 -9.84 -13.00 -9.63
CA GLY A 126 -10.52 -14.19 -9.14
C GLY A 126 -10.37 -14.44 -7.64
N THR A 127 -9.52 -13.71 -6.91
CA THR A 127 -9.32 -13.84 -5.45
C THR A 127 -9.72 -12.55 -4.72
N ASP A 128 -9.67 -12.55 -3.38
CA ASP A 128 -9.85 -11.34 -2.56
C ASP A 128 -8.52 -10.75 -2.06
N GLU A 129 -7.38 -11.25 -2.53
CA GLU A 129 -6.03 -10.77 -2.18
C GLU A 129 -5.85 -9.35 -2.70
N ILE A 130 -5.67 -8.38 -1.80
CA ILE A 130 -5.41 -6.99 -2.17
C ILE A 130 -3.96 -6.87 -2.64
N VAL A 131 -3.76 -6.41 -3.87
CA VAL A 131 -2.43 -6.18 -4.46
C VAL A 131 -2.07 -4.69 -4.55
N GLY A 132 -3.04 -3.81 -4.31
CA GLY A 132 -2.78 -2.41 -4.04
C GLY A 132 -4.03 -1.54 -4.04
N ALA A 133 -3.84 -0.26 -3.73
CA ALA A 133 -4.92 0.71 -3.68
C ALA A 133 -4.45 2.12 -4.04
N THR A 134 -5.42 2.95 -4.38
CA THR A 134 -5.28 4.38 -4.63
C THR A 134 -6.47 5.10 -4.02
N LEU A 135 -6.21 6.12 -3.22
CA LEU A 135 -7.21 6.96 -2.60
C LEU A 135 -6.96 8.42 -2.97
N VAL A 136 -8.03 9.11 -3.31
CA VAL A 136 -8.08 10.57 -3.45
C VAL A 136 -9.24 11.04 -2.58
N ALA A 137 -8.94 11.70 -1.47
CA ALA A 137 -9.93 12.13 -0.50
C ALA A 137 -9.31 13.10 0.51
N GLU A 138 -10.13 13.82 1.26
CA GLU A 138 -9.66 14.39 2.53
C GLU A 138 -9.17 13.26 3.44
N ARG A 139 -7.97 13.42 4.03
CA ARG A 139 -7.36 12.45 4.94
C ARG A 139 -7.06 11.09 4.30
N ALA A 140 -6.82 11.03 3.00
CA ALA A 140 -6.45 9.80 2.30
C ALA A 140 -5.21 9.11 2.92
N GLY A 141 -4.27 9.88 3.48
CA GLY A 141 -3.09 9.37 4.19
C GLY A 141 -3.41 8.65 5.50
N GLU A 142 -4.54 8.95 6.14
CA GLU A 142 -5.03 8.17 7.28
C GLU A 142 -5.77 6.91 6.79
N MET A 143 -6.61 7.06 5.77
CA MET A 143 -7.42 5.96 5.21
C MET A 143 -6.55 4.83 4.61
N ILE A 144 -5.45 5.16 3.93
CA ILE A 144 -4.57 4.17 3.28
C ILE A 144 -3.95 3.17 4.28
N ASN A 145 -3.84 3.55 5.55
CA ASN A 145 -3.25 2.69 6.59
C ASN A 145 -4.09 1.43 6.85
N GLU A 146 -5.42 1.50 6.70
CA GLU A 146 -6.29 0.32 6.80
C GLU A 146 -5.94 -0.72 5.73
N ILE A 147 -5.77 -0.27 4.48
CA ILE A 147 -5.40 -1.14 3.36
C ILE A 147 -3.98 -1.67 3.52
N SER A 148 -3.04 -0.81 3.94
CA SER A 148 -1.65 -1.20 4.21
C SER A 148 -1.59 -2.30 5.27
N LEU A 149 -2.35 -2.17 6.36
CA LEU A 149 -2.45 -3.19 7.41
C LEU A 149 -3.09 -4.48 6.89
N ALA A 150 -4.17 -4.37 6.11
CA ALA A 150 -4.84 -5.53 5.52
C ALA A 150 -3.88 -6.31 4.60
N MET A 151 -3.17 -5.62 3.71
CA MET A 151 -2.15 -6.22 2.84
C MET A 151 -1.03 -6.87 3.65
N LYS A 152 -0.49 -6.18 4.66
CA LYS A 152 0.59 -6.71 5.52
C LYS A 152 0.16 -7.96 6.28
N SER A 153 -1.11 -8.06 6.64
CA SER A 153 -1.69 -9.15 7.43
C SER A 153 -2.32 -10.26 6.57
N GLY A 154 -2.31 -10.13 5.24
CA GLY A 154 -2.98 -11.08 4.34
C GLY A 154 -4.51 -11.08 4.46
N VAL A 155 -5.10 -9.98 4.94
CA VAL A 155 -6.56 -9.82 5.06
C VAL A 155 -7.12 -9.41 3.70
N GLY A 156 -8.02 -10.24 3.16
CA GLY A 156 -8.64 -10.00 1.86
C GLY A 156 -9.73 -8.91 1.88
N LEU A 157 -10.05 -8.38 0.70
CA LEU A 157 -11.03 -7.30 0.50
C LEU A 157 -12.44 -7.67 0.99
N ARG A 158 -12.79 -8.96 0.96
CA ARG A 158 -14.05 -9.46 1.54
C ARG A 158 -14.15 -9.13 3.03
N ALA A 159 -13.07 -9.33 3.78
CA ALA A 159 -13.07 -9.11 5.22
C ALA A 159 -13.14 -7.62 5.54
N VAL A 160 -12.43 -6.78 4.77
CA VAL A 160 -12.54 -5.30 4.84
C VAL A 160 -13.99 -4.87 4.60
N GLY A 161 -14.65 -5.36 3.55
CA GLY A 161 -16.06 -5.03 3.28
C GLY A 161 -17.06 -5.53 4.33
N ARG A 162 -16.73 -6.58 5.09
CA ARG A 162 -17.57 -7.09 6.20
C ARG A 162 -17.29 -6.41 7.54
N ASN A 163 -16.21 -5.64 7.64
CA ASN A 163 -15.89 -4.89 8.84
C ASN A 163 -16.88 -3.73 9.04
N ILE A 164 -17.27 -3.49 10.29
CA ILE A 164 -18.08 -2.31 10.63
C ILE A 164 -17.16 -1.09 10.57
N HIS A 165 -17.41 -0.21 9.61
CA HIS A 165 -16.77 1.09 9.54
C HIS A 165 -17.56 2.10 10.38
N ALA A 166 -16.85 3.01 11.05
CA ALA A 166 -17.50 4.07 11.81
C ALA A 166 -18.26 5.01 10.86
N TYR A 167 -19.45 5.45 11.29
CA TYR A 167 -20.31 6.34 10.52
C TYR A 167 -20.55 7.66 11.28
N PRO A 168 -20.56 8.84 10.60
CA PRO A 168 -20.17 9.03 9.20
C PRO A 168 -18.66 9.26 9.07
N THR A 169 -17.98 8.51 8.19
CA THR A 169 -16.56 8.71 7.86
C THR A 169 -16.27 8.56 6.36
N THR A 170 -15.25 9.26 5.86
CA THR A 170 -14.81 9.11 4.46
C THR A 170 -14.29 7.70 4.17
N SER A 171 -13.79 6.99 5.20
CA SER A 171 -13.38 5.58 5.12
C SER A 171 -14.48 4.63 4.68
N GLU A 172 -15.76 5.01 4.72
CA GLU A 172 -16.84 4.21 4.14
C GLU A 172 -16.66 3.99 2.62
N ALA A 173 -15.86 4.81 1.93
CA ALA A 173 -15.46 4.53 0.54
C ALA A 173 -14.62 3.24 0.40
N VAL A 174 -13.78 2.92 1.41
CA VAL A 174 -13.04 1.66 1.49
C VAL A 174 -14.01 0.49 1.68
N MET A 175 -14.95 0.61 2.63
CA MET A 175 -16.04 -0.35 2.82
C MET A 175 -16.80 -0.58 1.51
N GLY A 176 -17.14 0.49 0.78
CA GLY A 176 -17.85 0.40 -0.50
C GLY A 176 -17.13 -0.45 -1.53
N CYS A 177 -15.80 -0.36 -1.62
CA CYS A 177 -15.02 -1.25 -2.51
C CYS A 177 -15.14 -2.72 -2.08
N GLY A 178 -15.14 -2.99 -0.77
CA GLY A 178 -15.37 -4.33 -0.23
C GLY A 178 -16.77 -4.87 -0.51
N ILE A 179 -17.80 -4.03 -0.45
CA ILE A 179 -19.17 -4.40 -0.81
C ILE A 179 -19.30 -4.68 -2.31
N GLN A 180 -18.68 -3.88 -3.17
CA GLN A 180 -18.63 -4.17 -4.62
C GLN A 180 -17.99 -5.53 -4.90
N PHE A 181 -16.89 -5.86 -4.21
CA PHE A 181 -16.29 -7.20 -4.29
C PHE A 181 -17.28 -8.29 -3.92
N ILE A 182 -17.99 -8.16 -2.78
CA ILE A 182 -18.95 -9.16 -2.31
C ILE A 182 -20.09 -9.34 -3.34
N ASN A 183 -20.65 -8.24 -3.83
CA ASN A 183 -21.75 -8.26 -4.81
C ASN A 183 -21.34 -8.91 -6.13
N SER A 184 -20.11 -8.65 -6.61
CA SER A 184 -19.59 -9.28 -7.83
C SER A 184 -19.60 -10.82 -7.76
N ARG A 185 -19.52 -11.40 -6.56
CA ARG A 185 -19.56 -12.86 -6.37
C ARG A 185 -20.97 -13.44 -6.35
N TRP A 186 -21.99 -12.62 -6.12
CA TRP A 186 -23.38 -13.06 -6.21
C TRP A 186 -23.88 -13.09 -7.64
N GLU A 187 -23.46 -12.14 -8.47
CA GLU A 187 -23.83 -12.09 -9.90
C GLU A 187 -23.32 -13.30 -10.69
N HIS A 188 -22.19 -13.88 -10.28
CA HIS A 188 -21.70 -15.12 -10.85
C HIS A 188 -22.55 -16.34 -10.47
N LEU A 189 -23.16 -16.35 -9.27
CA LEU A 189 -23.98 -17.49 -8.80
C LEU A 189 -25.41 -17.48 -9.35
N SER A 190 -25.91 -16.33 -9.83
CA SER A 190 -27.27 -16.21 -10.38
C SER A 190 -27.36 -16.46 -11.89
N ARG A 191 -26.23 -16.75 -12.55
CA ARG A 191 -26.12 -17.01 -13.99
C ARG A 191 -25.97 -18.50 -14.35
N ASP A 192 -25.91 -19.37 -13.35
CA ASP A 192 -25.92 -20.84 -13.46
C ASP A 192 -27.29 -21.40 -13.07
#